data_AF-A0A1G6AMG0-F1
#
_entry.id   AF-A0A1G6AMG0-F1
#
_cell.length_a   1.000
_cell.length_b   1.000
_cell.length_c   1.000
_cell.angle_alpha   90.00
_cell.angle_beta   90.00
_cell.angle_gamma   90.00
#
_symmetry.space_group_name_H-M   'P 1'
#
loop_
_entity.id
_entity.type
_entity.pdbx_description
1 polymer ?
#
loop_
_entity_poly.entity_id
_entity_poly.type
_entity_poly.pdbx_seq_one_letter_code
_entity_poly.pdbx_strand_id
1 'polypeptide(L)'
;MRMKSKGKLHSQALVIMFVCLTVISAFVFFSNRAEADNSKEVNTYYTSYEVQPGDTLWTIADAFMTPERSDKSAFIDNIKKLNHLSSDDITAGNYIVIEYTVAQQ
;
A
#
# COMPACT_ATOMS: atom_id res chain seq x y z
N MET A 1 0.94 15.28 71.61
CA MET A 1 1.91 15.18 70.50
C MET A 1 1.37 14.17 69.47
N ARG A 2 0.90 14.64 68.30
CA ARG A 2 0.03 13.89 67.37
C ARG A 2 0.85 13.17 66.28
N MET A 3 1.39 12.00 66.59
CA MET A 3 2.00 11.09 65.59
C MET A 3 0.92 10.20 64.96
N LYS A 4 0.10 10.75 64.05
CA LYS A 4 -0.84 9.95 63.22
C LYS A 4 -0.91 10.37 61.75
N SER A 5 -0.07 11.30 61.27
CA SER A 5 -0.15 11.80 59.89
C SER A 5 0.68 10.98 58.88
N LYS A 6 1.76 10.32 59.31
CA LYS A 6 2.65 9.59 58.38
C LYS A 6 1.96 8.44 57.65
N GLY A 7 1.17 7.61 58.35
CA GLY A 7 0.44 6.49 57.72
C GLY A 7 -0.67 6.92 56.74
N LYS A 8 -1.35 8.04 57.02
CA LYS A 8 -2.37 8.61 56.12
C LYS A 8 -1.74 9.21 54.87
N LEU A 9 -0.60 9.88 55.01
CA LEU A 9 0.15 10.45 53.88
C LEU A 9 0.70 9.35 52.95
N HIS A 10 1.23 8.25 53.50
CA HIS A 10 1.67 7.09 52.71
C HIS A 10 0.50 6.42 51.99
N SER A 11 -0.65 6.25 52.66
CA SER A 11 -1.86 5.70 52.03
C SER A 11 -2.39 6.59 50.91
N GLN A 12 -2.38 7.91 51.08
CA GLN A 12 -2.76 8.87 50.02
C GLN A 12 -1.78 8.84 48.84
N ALA A 13 -0.47 8.72 49.09
CA ALA A 13 0.54 8.60 48.05
C ALA A 13 0.35 7.32 47.21
N LEU A 14 -0.01 6.20 47.85
CA LEU A 14 -0.30 4.94 47.15
C LEU A 14 -1.55 5.03 46.26
N VAL A 15 -2.59 5.71 46.72
CA VAL A 15 -3.82 5.94 45.93
C VAL A 15 -3.53 6.82 44.71
N ILE A 16 -2.77 7.91 44.89
CA ILE A 16 -2.39 8.80 43.78
C ILE A 16 -1.53 8.04 42.75
N MET A 17 -0.56 7.26 43.22
CA MET A 17 0.27 6.43 42.35
C MET A 17 -0.57 5.46 41.51
N PHE A 18 -1.56 4.80 42.12
CA PHE A 18 -2.46 3.89 41.42
C PHE A 18 -3.31 4.60 40.36
N VAL A 19 -3.86 5.78 40.69
CA VAL A 19 -4.61 6.62 39.73
C VAL A 19 -3.73 7.09 38.57
N CYS A 20 -2.48 7.49 38.84
CA CYS A 20 -1.55 7.85 37.77
C CYS A 20 -1.26 6.66 36.85
N LEU A 21 -1.06 5.46 37.41
CA LEU A 21 -0.83 4.25 36.62
C LEU A 21 -2.01 3.90 35.72
N THR A 22 -3.25 4.03 36.21
CA THR A 22 -4.45 3.74 35.40
C THR A 22 -4.64 4.77 34.29
N VAL A 23 -4.35 6.05 34.56
CA VAL A 23 -4.40 7.13 33.54
C VAL A 23 -3.33 6.93 32.47
N ILE A 24 -2.09 6.61 32.86
CA ILE A 24 -0.99 6.32 31.92
C ILE A 24 -1.33 5.09 31.08
N SER A 25 -1.85 4.04 31.70
CA SER A 25 -2.27 2.83 30.98
C SER A 25 -3.36 3.15 29.97
N ALA A 26 -4.41 3.88 30.37
CA ALA A 26 -5.49 4.29 29.47
C ALA A 26 -4.97 5.12 28.29
N PHE A 27 -4.01 6.03 28.53
CA PHE A 27 -3.38 6.83 27.47
C PHE A 27 -2.60 5.95 26.46
N VAL A 28 -1.85 4.97 26.95
CA VAL A 28 -1.13 4.01 26.09
C VAL A 28 -2.11 3.17 25.26
N PHE A 29 -3.18 2.65 25.86
CA PHE A 29 -4.21 1.90 25.13
C PHE A 29 -4.98 2.75 24.11
N PHE A 30 -5.24 4.03 24.41
CA PHE A 30 -5.95 4.92 23.48
C PHE A 30 -5.08 5.35 22.29
N SER A 31 -3.75 5.39 22.49
CA SER A 31 -2.77 5.78 21.47
C SER A 31 -2.47 4.65 20.47
N ASN A 32 -2.62 3.39 20.87
CA ASN A 32 -2.38 2.23 20.01
C ASN A 32 -3.64 1.86 19.22
N ARG A 33 -4.00 2.69 18.23
CA ARG A 33 -4.98 2.32 17.20
C ARG A 33 -4.22 1.83 15.97
N ALA A 34 -4.19 0.52 15.76
CA ALA A 34 -3.75 -0.06 14.50
C ALA A 34 -4.92 0.00 13.50
N GLU A 35 -4.74 0.75 12.41
CA GLU A 35 -5.67 0.76 11.29
C GLU A 35 -5.26 -0.37 10.34
N ALA A 36 -6.17 -1.32 10.10
CA ALA A 36 -5.92 -2.39 9.14
C ALA A 36 -6.05 -1.81 7.73
N ASP A 37 -4.94 -1.77 6.99
CA ASP A 37 -4.96 -1.43 5.58
C ASP A 37 -5.71 -2.55 4.82
N ASN A 38 -6.92 -2.23 4.36
CA ASN A 38 -7.74 -3.12 3.54
C ASN A 38 -7.42 -2.93 2.05
N SER A 39 -6.29 -2.30 1.70
CA SER A 39 -5.84 -2.25 0.31
C SER A 39 -5.56 -3.67 -0.17
N LYS A 40 -6.20 -4.07 -1.27
CA LYS A 40 -5.87 -5.33 -1.94
C LYS A 40 -4.40 -5.27 -2.33
N GLU A 41 -3.62 -6.26 -1.91
CA GLU A 41 -2.22 -6.36 -2.26
C GLU A 41 -2.10 -6.49 -3.79
N VAL A 42 -1.56 -5.46 -4.44
CA VAL A 42 -1.34 -5.45 -5.89
C VAL A 42 0.14 -5.70 -6.13
N ASN A 43 0.43 -6.76 -6.87
CA ASN A 43 1.78 -7.06 -7.30
C ASN A 43 1.97 -6.62 -8.75
N THR A 44 3.05 -5.88 -9.01
CA THR A 44 3.45 -5.44 -10.35
C THR A 44 4.49 -6.39 -10.91
N TYR A 45 4.31 -6.81 -12.15
CA TYR A 45 5.19 -7.73 -12.86
C TYR A 45 5.59 -7.15 -14.22
N TYR A 46 6.71 -7.65 -14.75
CA TYR A 46 7.19 -7.32 -16.08
C TYR A 46 7.26 -8.59 -16.93
N THR A 47 6.93 -8.47 -18.20
CA THR A 47 7.10 -9.54 -19.19
C THR A 47 7.72 -9.00 -20.47
N SER A 48 8.47 -9.85 -21.16
CA SER A 48 8.94 -9.59 -22.53
C SER A 48 7.96 -10.27 -23.48
N TYR A 49 7.23 -9.49 -24.24
CA TYR A 49 6.20 -9.96 -25.16
C TYR A 49 6.68 -9.88 -26.59
N GLU A 50 6.64 -11.00 -27.32
CA GLU A 50 6.87 -11.01 -28.75
C GLU A 50 5.63 -10.51 -29.48
N VAL A 51 5.79 -9.39 -30.20
CA VAL A 51 4.72 -8.80 -31.01
C VAL A 51 4.33 -9.77 -32.11
N GLN A 52 3.05 -10.13 -32.16
CA GLN A 52 2.52 -11.04 -33.17
C GLN A 52 2.02 -10.28 -34.41
N PRO A 53 1.90 -10.96 -35.56
CA PRO A 53 1.31 -10.35 -36.76
C PRO A 53 -0.12 -9.85 -36.48
N GLY A 54 -0.34 -8.55 -36.70
CA GLY A 54 -1.64 -7.90 -36.50
C GLY A 54 -1.82 -7.25 -35.13
N ASP A 55 -0.84 -7.36 -34.23
CA ASP A 55 -0.88 -6.65 -32.96
C ASP A 55 -0.76 -5.14 -33.15
N THR A 56 -1.40 -4.43 -32.22
CA THR A 56 -1.23 -3.00 -31.99
C THR A 56 -1.00 -2.79 -30.49
N LEU A 57 -0.47 -1.63 -30.10
CA LEU A 57 -0.40 -1.30 -28.67
C LEU A 57 -1.78 -1.35 -27.99
N TRP A 58 -2.85 -1.11 -28.74
CA TRP A 58 -4.23 -1.19 -28.25
C TRP A 58 -4.68 -2.62 -27.95
N THR A 59 -4.45 -3.57 -28.87
CA THR A 59 -4.82 -4.98 -28.65
C THR A 59 -3.98 -5.61 -27.56
N ILE A 60 -2.71 -5.22 -27.45
CA ILE A 60 -1.83 -5.63 -26.36
C ILE A 60 -2.32 -5.04 -25.03
N ALA A 61 -2.71 -3.76 -24.99
CA ALA A 61 -3.28 -3.17 -23.79
C ALA A 61 -4.56 -3.89 -23.34
N ASP A 62 -5.44 -4.28 -24.27
CA ASP A 62 -6.62 -5.09 -23.96
C ASP A 62 -6.30 -6.43 -23.29
N ALA A 63 -5.16 -7.03 -23.61
CA ALA A 63 -4.74 -8.32 -23.06
C ALA A 63 -4.11 -8.23 -21.67
N PHE A 64 -3.45 -7.12 -21.33
CA PHE A 64 -2.61 -7.00 -20.12
C PHE A 64 -3.10 -5.95 -19.11
N MET A 65 -3.89 -4.97 -19.53
CA MET A 65 -4.42 -3.92 -18.66
C MET A 65 -5.38 -4.50 -17.60
N THR A 66 -5.34 -3.92 -16.40
CA THR A 66 -6.42 -4.04 -15.42
C THR A 66 -7.27 -2.77 -15.45
N PRO A 67 -8.50 -2.79 -16.02
CA PRO A 67 -9.31 -1.58 -16.24
C PRO A 67 -9.64 -0.78 -14.98
N GLU A 68 -9.63 -1.44 -13.82
CA GLU A 68 -9.90 -0.84 -12.52
C GLU A 68 -8.77 0.06 -12.02
N ARG A 69 -7.58 -0.03 -12.63
CA ARG A 69 -6.34 0.57 -12.13
C ARG A 69 -5.73 1.61 -13.05
N SER A 70 -6.01 1.53 -14.35
CA SER A 70 -5.45 2.47 -15.32
C SER A 70 -6.35 2.65 -16.53
N ASP A 71 -6.32 3.86 -17.08
CA ASP A 71 -6.89 4.13 -18.39
C ASP A 71 -6.02 3.50 -19.48
N LYS A 72 -6.64 2.99 -20.54
CA LYS A 72 -5.93 2.33 -21.64
C LYS A 72 -4.84 3.21 -22.26
N SER A 73 -5.09 4.51 -22.42
CA SER A 73 -4.10 5.46 -22.93
C SER A 73 -2.87 5.53 -22.02
N ALA A 74 -3.07 5.61 -20.70
CA ALA A 74 -1.97 5.66 -19.75
C ALA A 74 -1.15 4.35 -19.75
N PHE A 75 -1.83 3.20 -19.94
CA PHE A 75 -1.16 1.92 -20.09
C PHE A 75 -0.30 1.86 -21.37
N ILE A 76 -0.84 2.32 -22.50
CA ILE A 76 -0.11 2.41 -23.77
C ILE A 76 1.10 3.35 -23.64
N ASP A 77 0.94 4.50 -22.98
CA ASP A 77 2.04 5.43 -22.74
C ASP A 77 3.14 4.83 -21.85
N ASN A 78 2.78 3.98 -20.89
CA ASN A 78 3.75 3.22 -20.10
C ASN A 78 4.53 2.22 -20.97
N ILE A 79 3.83 1.46 -21.83
CA ILE A 79 4.50 0.56 -22.79
C ILE A 79 5.49 1.35 -23.66
N LYS A 80 5.07 2.49 -24.22
CA LYS A 80 5.96 3.33 -25.05
C LYS A 80 7.17 3.81 -24.27
N LYS A 81 6.97 4.27 -23.03
CA LYS A 81 8.05 4.75 -22.17
C LYS A 81 9.06 3.65 -21.85
N LEU A 82 8.60 2.45 -21.48
CA LEU A 82 9.45 1.30 -21.14
C LEU A 82 10.28 0.81 -22.34
N ASN A 83 9.74 0.96 -23.55
CA ASN A 83 10.37 0.48 -24.79
C ASN A 83 11.00 1.59 -25.63
N HIS A 84 11.04 2.82 -25.13
CA HIS A 84 11.54 4.00 -25.85
C HIS A 84 10.89 4.22 -27.23
N LEU A 85 9.59 3.91 -27.35
CA LEU A 85 8.84 4.12 -28.57
C LEU A 85 8.43 5.59 -28.70
N SER A 86 8.66 6.17 -29.88
CA SER A 86 8.27 7.55 -30.20
C SER A 86 6.90 7.65 -30.90
N SER A 87 6.38 6.52 -31.41
CA SER A 87 5.05 6.39 -32.00
C SER A 87 4.34 5.14 -31.46
N ASP A 88 3.13 4.89 -31.93
CA ASP A 88 2.36 3.69 -31.58
C ASP A 88 2.72 2.48 -32.49
N ASP A 89 3.70 2.65 -33.38
CA ASP A 89 4.11 1.62 -34.33
C ASP A 89 4.95 0.53 -33.64
N ILE A 90 4.57 -0.72 -33.89
CA ILE A 90 5.28 -1.91 -33.43
C ILE A 90 5.45 -2.89 -34.58
N THR A 91 6.50 -3.70 -34.51
CA THR A 91 6.86 -4.64 -35.58
C THR A 91 6.75 -6.07 -35.09
N ALA A 92 6.03 -6.91 -35.83
CA ALA A 92 5.92 -8.33 -35.51
C ALA A 92 7.30 -9.02 -35.47
N GLY A 93 7.48 -9.95 -34.53
CA GLY A 93 8.75 -10.63 -34.25
C GLY A 93 9.71 -9.85 -33.35
N ASN A 94 9.45 -8.56 -33.10
CA ASN A 94 10.19 -7.81 -32.07
C ASN A 94 9.60 -8.09 -30.67
N TYR A 95 10.41 -7.84 -29.65
CA TYR A 95 10.01 -7.98 -28.27
C TYR A 95 9.84 -6.61 -27.62
N ILE A 96 8.77 -6.47 -26.84
CA ILE A 96 8.50 -5.28 -26.02
C ILE A 96 8.29 -5.67 -24.55
N VAL A 97 8.75 -4.81 -23.64
CA VAL A 97 8.54 -4.94 -22.21
C VAL A 97 7.16 -4.40 -21.84
N ILE A 98 6.39 -5.20 -21.11
CA ILE A 98 5.08 -4.81 -20.61
C ILE A 98 5.10 -4.95 -19.09
N GLU A 99 4.72 -3.87 -18.41
CA GLU A 99 4.41 -3.88 -16.98
C GLU A 99 2.91 -4.16 -16.81
N TYR A 100 2.56 -5.14 -15.97
CA TYR A 100 1.16 -5.47 -15.67
C TYR A 100 0.97 -5.78 -14.18
N THR A 101 -0.23 -5.54 -13.69
CA THR A 101 -0.59 -5.73 -12.28
C THR A 101 -1.49 -6.95 -12.12
N VAL A 102 -1.26 -7.75 -11.09
CA VAL A 102 -2.18 -8.82 -10.67
C VAL A 102 -2.71 -8.49 -9.30
N ALA A 103 -4.04 -8.37 -9.19
CA ALA A 103 -4.71 -8.23 -7.90
C ALA A 103 -4.79 -9.60 -7.23
N GLN A 104 -4.26 -9.71 -6.00
CA GLN A 104 -4.50 -10.89 -5.16
C GLN A 104 -5.99 -10.91 -4.74
N GLN A 105 -6.63 -12.08 -4.81
CA GLN A 105 -8.04 -12.26 -4.46
C GLN A 105 -8.29 -12.17 -2.96
#